data_AF-M1LEV0-F1
#
_entry.id   AF-M1LEV0-F1
#
_cell.length_a   1.000
_cell.length_b   1.000
_cell.length_c   1.000
_cell.angle_alpha   90.00
_cell.angle_beta   90.00
_cell.angle_gamma   90.00
#
_symmetry.space_group_name_H-M   'P 1'
#
loop_
_entity.id
_entity.type
_entity.pdbx_description
1 polymer ?
#
loop_
_entity_poly.entity_id
_entity_poly.type
_entity_poly.pdbx_seq_one_letter_code
_entity_poly.pdbx_strand_id
1 'polypeptide(L)'
;PVIASTNRGRDLIGVQNLMKKHQAVLGEMSQHEGRVEAVKQAGQALLDQGHFAADEINKRVQQLNQMWTQLQEKALQRKQDLEDSLQAQQYFADANEAESWMREKEPIANTSDFGKDEDSSEALLKKHEALLSDLEAFSNTIKALREQAAACRQQESPVVDVSGKECVVALYDYAEKSPREVSMKRGDVLTLLNSNNK
;
A
#
# COMPACT_ATOMS: atom_id res chain seq x y z
N PRO A 1 -7.35 -0.63 17.13
CA PRO A 1 -8.38 -0.13 16.19
C PRO A 1 -7.92 -0.25 14.73
N VAL A 2 -8.76 -0.77 13.82
CA VAL A 2 -8.39 -1.03 12.41
C VAL A 2 -7.92 0.24 11.68
N ILE A 3 -8.51 1.40 12.00
CA ILE A 3 -8.15 2.72 11.44
C ILE A 3 -6.73 3.16 11.84
N ALA A 4 -6.26 2.75 13.02
CA ALA A 4 -4.91 3.08 13.50
C ALA A 4 -3.87 2.03 13.10
N SER A 5 -4.26 1.00 12.33
CA SER A 5 -3.33 -0.04 11.91
C SER A 5 -2.39 0.49 10.81
N THR A 6 -1.10 0.24 10.97
CA THR A 6 -0.06 0.51 9.97
C THR A 6 0.17 -0.67 9.02
N ASN A 7 -0.55 -1.78 9.18
CA ASN A 7 -0.38 -2.97 8.33
C ASN A 7 -0.80 -2.66 6.89
N ARG A 8 0.12 -2.78 5.94
CA ARG A 8 -0.11 -2.43 4.54
C ARG A 8 -0.37 -3.62 3.61
N GLY A 9 -0.30 -4.86 4.12
CA GLY A 9 -0.37 -6.07 3.30
C GLY A 9 0.98 -6.41 2.67
N ARG A 10 1.25 -7.70 2.47
CA ARG A 10 2.55 -8.23 2.01
C ARG A 10 2.51 -8.80 0.59
N ASP A 11 1.31 -9.00 0.07
CA ASP A 11 0.99 -9.58 -1.22
C ASP A 11 -0.33 -8.95 -1.70
N LEU A 12 -0.60 -9.05 -3.00
CA LEU A 12 -1.77 -8.43 -3.65
C LEU A 12 -3.09 -8.81 -2.95
N ILE A 13 -3.25 -10.09 -2.62
CA ILE A 13 -4.44 -10.61 -1.93
C ILE A 13 -4.59 -10.00 -0.54
N GLY A 14 -3.48 -9.89 0.21
CA GLY A 14 -3.42 -9.29 1.53
C GLY A 14 -3.85 -7.82 1.51
N VAL A 15 -3.34 -7.03 0.57
CA VAL A 15 -3.74 -5.62 0.41
C VAL A 15 -5.22 -5.52 0.07
N GLN A 16 -5.71 -6.30 -0.91
CA GLN A 16 -7.12 -6.31 -1.30
C GLN A 16 -8.04 -6.65 -0.13
N ASN A 17 -7.66 -7.60 0.72
CA ASN A 17 -8.41 -7.96 1.93
C ASN A 17 -8.42 -6.82 2.96
N LEU A 18 -7.29 -6.13 3.14
CA LEU A 18 -7.22 -4.95 4.02
C LEU A 18 -8.08 -3.80 3.50
N MET A 19 -8.10 -3.56 2.19
CA MET A 19 -8.98 -2.57 1.56
C MET A 19 -10.45 -2.90 1.77
N LYS A 20 -10.86 -4.17 1.60
CA LYS A 20 -12.24 -4.60 1.90
C LYS A 20 -12.63 -4.35 3.36
N LYS A 21 -11.73 -4.66 4.30
CA LYS A 21 -11.95 -4.37 5.73
C LYS A 21 -12.05 -2.87 6.00
N HIS A 22 -11.20 -2.06 5.36
CA HIS A 22 -11.24 -0.62 5.48
C HIS A 22 -12.55 -0.05 4.92
N GLN A 23 -13.04 -0.56 3.79
CA GLN A 23 -14.31 -0.16 3.20
C GLN A 23 -15.50 -0.45 4.13
N ALA A 24 -15.49 -1.58 4.86
CA ALA A 24 -16.51 -1.86 5.87
C ALA A 24 -16.51 -0.82 6.99
N VAL A 25 -15.33 -0.42 7.47
CA VAL A 25 -15.18 0.63 8.47
C VAL A 25 -15.67 1.99 7.97
N LEU A 26 -15.38 2.35 6.71
CA LEU A 26 -15.94 3.57 6.11
C LEU A 26 -17.46 3.54 6.03
N GLY A 27 -18.04 2.37 5.76
CA GLY A 27 -19.50 2.16 5.81
C GLY A 27 -20.07 2.40 7.21
N GLU A 28 -19.45 1.85 8.25
CA GLU A 28 -19.83 2.09 9.65
C GLU A 28 -19.72 3.58 10.03
N MET A 29 -18.65 4.26 9.59
CA MET A 29 -18.49 5.70 9.80
C MET A 29 -19.61 6.50 9.14
N SER A 30 -19.94 6.20 7.88
CA SER A 30 -21.05 6.86 7.17
C SER A 30 -22.39 6.66 7.88
N GLN A 31 -22.65 5.46 8.43
CA GLN A 31 -23.84 5.19 9.23
C GLN A 31 -23.91 6.01 10.53
N HIS A 32 -22.76 6.36 11.11
CA HIS A 32 -22.68 7.15 12.33
C HIS A 32 -22.64 8.67 12.11
N GLU A 33 -22.30 9.11 10.90
CA GLU A 33 -22.17 10.52 10.55
C GLU A 33 -23.44 11.32 10.87
N GLY A 34 -24.60 10.83 10.46
CA GLY A 34 -25.88 11.51 10.74
C GLY A 34 -26.18 11.65 12.25
N ARG A 35 -25.77 10.66 13.06
CA ARG A 35 -25.95 10.73 14.52
C ARG A 35 -25.00 11.74 15.16
N VAL A 36 -23.75 11.79 14.71
CA VAL A 36 -22.76 12.77 15.19
C VAL A 36 -23.24 14.19 14.88
N GLU A 37 -23.71 14.41 13.65
CA GLU A 37 -24.22 15.72 13.24
C GLU A 37 -25.50 16.11 14.00
N ALA A 38 -26.42 15.17 14.24
CA ALA A 38 -27.60 15.43 15.05
C ALA A 38 -27.26 15.83 16.50
N VAL A 39 -26.28 15.17 17.14
CA VAL A 39 -25.82 15.52 18.49
C VAL A 39 -25.18 16.90 18.51
N LYS A 40 -24.39 17.23 17.49
CA LYS A 40 -23.76 18.56 17.34
C LYS A 40 -24.82 19.66 17.18
N GLN A 41 -25.83 19.44 16.33
CA GLN A 41 -26.93 20.38 16.12
C GLN A 41 -27.77 20.59 17.39
N ALA A 42 -28.12 19.50 18.08
CA ALA A 42 -28.85 19.58 19.35
C ALA A 42 -28.05 20.33 20.42
N GLY A 43 -26.74 20.07 20.51
CA GLY A 43 -25.84 20.79 21.40
C GLY A 43 -25.79 22.28 21.09
N GLN A 44 -25.65 22.66 19.81
CA GLN A 44 -25.64 24.05 19.40
C GLN A 44 -26.95 24.77 19.72
N ALA A 45 -28.09 24.13 19.47
CA ALA A 45 -29.40 24.71 19.79
C ALA A 45 -29.56 25.01 21.30
N LEU A 46 -29.02 24.16 22.19
CA LEU A 46 -29.02 24.40 23.64
C LEU A 46 -28.12 25.59 24.02
N LEU A 47 -27.00 25.78 23.33
CA LEU A 47 -26.14 26.95 23.53
C LEU A 47 -26.85 28.24 23.12
N ASP A 48 -27.50 28.23 21.97
CA ASP A 48 -28.22 29.39 21.43
C ASP A 48 -29.41 29.79 22.32
N GLN A 49 -30.00 28.84 23.04
CA GLN A 49 -31.08 29.07 24.01
C GLN A 49 -30.59 29.54 25.40
N GLY A 50 -29.28 29.69 25.60
CA GLY A 50 -28.71 30.12 26.88
C GLY A 50 -28.89 29.09 28.00
N HIS A 51 -28.79 27.79 27.68
CA HIS A 51 -28.96 26.71 28.64
C HIS A 51 -27.99 26.87 29.83
N PHE A 52 -28.45 26.55 31.06
CA PHE A 52 -27.67 26.77 32.29
C PHE A 52 -26.30 26.07 32.33
N ALA A 53 -26.16 24.99 31.55
CA ALA A 53 -24.92 24.22 31.40
C ALA A 53 -24.17 24.51 30.09
N ALA A 54 -24.34 25.70 29.50
CA ALA A 54 -23.79 26.06 28.19
C ALA A 54 -22.27 25.78 28.07
N ASP A 55 -21.47 26.12 29.08
CA ASP A 55 -20.02 25.90 29.04
C ASP A 55 -19.65 24.42 28.91
N GLU A 56 -20.35 23.54 29.63
CA GLU A 56 -20.13 22.10 29.58
C GLU A 56 -20.63 21.50 28.25
N ILE A 57 -21.78 21.96 27.76
CA ILE A 57 -22.33 21.53 26.47
C ILE A 57 -21.37 21.90 25.35
N ASN A 58 -20.86 23.14 25.34
CA ASN A 58 -19.93 23.63 24.32
C ASN A 58 -18.64 22.79 24.31
N LYS A 59 -18.06 22.52 25.48
CA LYS A 59 -16.86 21.66 25.59
C LYS A 59 -17.10 20.28 24.99
N ARG A 60 -18.24 19.64 25.29
CA ARG A 60 -18.57 18.30 24.78
C ARG A 60 -18.79 18.30 23.27
N VAL A 61 -19.48 19.30 22.73
CA VAL A 61 -19.71 19.44 21.28
C VAL A 61 -18.37 19.64 20.55
N GLN A 62 -17.50 20.51 21.07
CA GLN A 62 -16.17 20.72 20.50
C GLN A 62 -15.31 19.46 20.54
N GLN A 63 -15.30 18.75 21.67
CA GLN A 63 -14.57 17.49 21.81
C GLN A 63 -15.08 16.42 20.84
N LEU A 64 -16.40 16.27 20.71
CA LEU A 64 -17.01 15.35 19.76
C LEU A 64 -16.60 15.68 18.31
N ASN A 65 -16.66 16.96 17.93
CA ASN A 65 -16.27 17.42 16.62
C ASN A 65 -14.78 17.13 16.35
N GLN A 66 -13.90 17.45 17.29
CA GLN A 66 -12.47 17.17 17.18
C GLN A 66 -12.18 15.67 17.01
N MET A 67 -12.82 14.82 17.83
CA MET A 67 -12.65 13.36 17.73
C MET A 67 -13.16 12.81 16.40
N TRP A 68 -14.28 13.33 15.90
CA TRP A 68 -14.85 12.92 14.62
C TRP A 68 -13.95 13.31 13.45
N THR A 69 -13.49 14.56 13.39
CA THR A 69 -12.57 15.03 12.36
C THR A 69 -11.27 14.24 12.36
N GLN A 70 -10.65 14.00 13.52
CA GLN A 70 -9.44 13.17 13.61
C GLN A 70 -9.67 11.74 13.14
N LEU A 71 -10.86 11.17 13.36
CA LEU A 71 -11.21 9.84 12.89
C LEU A 71 -11.30 9.82 11.35
N GLN A 72 -11.94 10.83 10.76
CA GLN A 72 -12.04 10.99 9.30
C GLN A 72 -10.66 11.17 8.65
N GLU A 73 -9.79 12.01 9.21
CA GLU A 73 -8.42 12.20 8.72
C GLU A 73 -7.61 10.91 8.75
N LYS A 74 -7.66 10.16 9.86
CA LYS A 74 -6.98 8.87 9.96
C LYS A 74 -7.53 7.84 8.98
N ALA A 75 -8.85 7.84 8.76
CA ALA A 75 -9.46 6.95 7.77
C ALA A 75 -8.99 7.30 6.35
N LEU A 76 -8.91 8.58 6.00
CA LEU A 76 -8.41 9.03 4.70
C LEU A 76 -6.93 8.66 4.50
N GLN A 77 -6.08 8.92 5.49
CA GLN A 77 -4.67 8.55 5.43
C GLN A 77 -4.50 7.03 5.25
N ARG A 78 -5.28 6.23 6.01
CA ARG A 78 -5.26 4.78 5.91
C ARG A 78 -5.67 4.29 4.53
N LYS A 79 -6.65 4.94 3.90
CA LYS A 79 -7.06 4.65 2.52
C LYS A 79 -5.91 4.88 1.55
N GLN A 80 -5.28 6.05 1.60
CA GLN A 80 -4.15 6.39 0.71
C GLN A 80 -3.01 5.39 0.86
N ASP A 81 -2.63 5.05 2.10
CA ASP A 81 -1.58 4.07 2.39
C ASP A 81 -1.88 2.69 1.77
N LEU A 82 -3.14 2.26 1.81
CA LEU A 82 -3.57 0.98 1.23
C LEU A 82 -3.64 1.02 -0.29
N GLU A 83 -4.03 2.15 -0.89
CA GLU A 83 -4.03 2.36 -2.33
C GLU A 83 -2.61 2.37 -2.90
N ASP A 84 -1.68 3.06 -2.23
CA ASP A 84 -0.26 3.06 -2.59
C ASP A 84 0.33 1.63 -2.52
N SER A 85 -0.03 0.89 -1.46
CA SER A 85 0.41 -0.50 -1.30
C SER A 85 -0.19 -1.41 -2.37
N LEU A 86 -1.44 -1.19 -2.78
CA LEU A 86 -2.10 -1.96 -3.83
C LEU A 86 -1.37 -1.77 -5.15
N GLN A 87 -1.06 -0.52 -5.50
CA GLN A 87 -0.36 -0.18 -6.73
C GLN A 87 1.02 -0.86 -6.80
N ALA A 88 1.78 -0.81 -5.70
CA ALA A 88 3.08 -1.46 -5.61
C ALA A 88 2.98 -2.98 -5.74
N GLN A 89 2.05 -3.62 -5.02
CA GLN A 89 1.88 -5.07 -5.08
C GLN A 89 1.36 -5.56 -6.44
N GLN A 90 0.49 -4.79 -7.10
CA GLN A 90 0.08 -5.07 -8.47
C GLN A 90 1.28 -5.02 -9.43
N TYR A 91 2.14 -4.00 -9.28
CA TYR A 91 3.34 -3.87 -10.11
C TYR A 91 4.26 -5.08 -9.95
N PHE A 92 4.55 -5.49 -8.71
CA PHE A 92 5.40 -6.65 -8.46
C PHE A 92 4.78 -7.94 -8.99
N ALA A 93 3.47 -8.13 -8.88
CA ALA A 93 2.78 -9.28 -9.45
C ALA A 93 2.94 -9.32 -10.97
N ASP A 94 2.63 -8.21 -11.65
CA ASP A 94 2.70 -8.09 -13.11
C ASP A 94 4.14 -8.21 -13.62
N ALA A 95 5.12 -7.65 -12.89
CA ALA A 95 6.54 -7.75 -13.23
C ALA A 95 7.05 -9.19 -13.12
N ASN A 96 6.65 -9.91 -12.06
CA ASN A 96 7.01 -11.33 -11.89
C ASN A 96 6.39 -12.19 -13.00
N GLU A 97 5.15 -11.92 -13.39
CA GLU A 97 4.50 -12.60 -14.53
C GLU A 97 5.26 -12.33 -15.83
N ALA A 98 5.64 -11.07 -16.05
CA ALA A 98 6.42 -10.68 -17.21
C ALA A 98 7.80 -11.37 -17.26
N GLU A 99 8.51 -11.44 -16.13
CA GLU A 99 9.77 -12.17 -16.00
C GLU A 99 9.61 -13.67 -16.28
N SER A 100 8.55 -14.28 -15.75
CA SER A 100 8.24 -15.69 -15.99
C SER A 100 7.98 -15.95 -17.47
N TRP A 101 7.22 -15.09 -18.13
CA TRP A 101 6.95 -15.19 -19.55
C TRP A 101 8.23 -15.07 -20.39
N MET A 102 9.10 -14.12 -20.08
CA MET A 102 10.38 -13.95 -20.79
C MET A 102 11.27 -15.20 -20.64
N ARG A 103 11.37 -15.77 -19.43
CA ARG A 103 12.12 -17.01 -19.19
C ARG A 103 11.55 -18.21 -19.97
N GLU A 104 10.24 -18.24 -20.20
CA GLU A 104 9.60 -19.28 -21.00
C GLU A 104 9.92 -19.14 -22.50
N LYS A 105 9.99 -17.91 -23.03
CA LYS A 105 10.26 -17.66 -24.46
C LYS A 105 11.74 -17.67 -24.83
N GLU A 106 12.63 -17.41 -23.88
CA GLU A 106 14.08 -17.36 -24.08
C GLU A 106 14.67 -18.61 -24.78
N PRO A 107 14.30 -19.86 -24.43
CA PRO A 107 14.80 -21.05 -25.12
C PRO A 107 14.33 -21.15 -26.59
N ILE A 108 13.13 -20.66 -26.89
CA ILE A 108 12.56 -20.68 -28.26
C ILE A 108 13.34 -19.72 -29.15
N ALA A 109 13.71 -18.56 -28.61
CA ALA A 109 14.51 -17.56 -29.32
C ALA A 109 15.97 -18.00 -29.54
N ASN A 110 16.54 -18.79 -28.63
CA ASN A 110 17.94 -19.21 -28.67
C ASN A 110 18.19 -20.51 -29.46
N THR A 111 17.16 -21.08 -30.08
CA THR A 111 17.30 -22.31 -30.88
C THR A 111 18.15 -22.04 -32.13
N SER A 112 19.15 -22.88 -32.37
CA SER A 112 20.02 -22.82 -33.57
C SER A 112 19.67 -23.92 -34.59
N ASP A 113 18.44 -24.43 -34.52
CA ASP A 113 17.88 -25.39 -35.49
C ASP A 113 17.33 -24.62 -36.69
N PHE A 114 17.81 -24.95 -37.88
CA PHE A 114 17.41 -24.33 -39.14
C PHE A 114 16.56 -25.25 -40.02
N GLY A 115 16.23 -26.44 -39.54
CA GLY A 115 15.55 -27.46 -40.32
C GLY A 115 16.54 -28.24 -41.20
N LYS A 116 16.14 -29.47 -41.54
CA LYS A 116 16.94 -30.40 -42.37
C LYS A 116 16.40 -30.54 -43.78
N ASP A 117 15.19 -30.03 -44.02
CA ASP A 117 14.42 -30.09 -45.26
C ASP A 117 13.47 -28.88 -45.33
N GLU A 118 12.83 -28.69 -46.48
CA GLU A 118 11.93 -27.56 -46.73
C GLU A 118 10.77 -27.50 -45.73
N ASP A 119 10.10 -28.64 -45.49
CA ASP A 119 8.97 -28.74 -44.57
C ASP A 119 9.35 -28.35 -43.12
N SER A 120 10.49 -28.83 -42.63
CA SER A 120 10.98 -28.48 -41.28
C SER A 120 11.40 -27.02 -41.19
N SER A 121 11.99 -26.47 -42.25
CA SER A 121 12.36 -25.05 -42.33
C SER A 121 11.12 -24.15 -42.31
N GLU A 122 10.08 -24.49 -43.08
CA GLU A 122 8.81 -23.76 -43.10
C GLU A 122 8.10 -23.83 -41.74
N ALA A 123 8.12 -24.99 -41.08
CA ALA A 123 7.56 -25.15 -39.74
C ALA A 123 8.29 -24.29 -38.69
N LEU A 124 9.62 -24.18 -38.78
CA LEU A 124 10.42 -23.29 -37.91
C LEU A 124 10.12 -21.82 -38.17
N LEU A 125 9.96 -21.43 -39.43
CA LEU A 125 9.62 -20.06 -39.81
C LEU A 125 8.25 -19.64 -39.23
N LYS A 126 7.22 -20.50 -39.34
CA LYS A 126 5.91 -20.25 -38.72
C LYS A 126 5.99 -20.09 -37.19
N LYS A 127 6.82 -20.91 -36.52
CA LYS A 127 7.05 -20.76 -35.08
C LYS A 127 7.74 -19.43 -34.74
N HIS A 128 8.68 -19.00 -35.57
CA HIS A 128 9.35 -17.72 -35.39
C HIS A 128 8.40 -16.54 -35.60
N GLU A 129 7.55 -16.57 -36.63
CA GLU A 129 6.50 -15.56 -36.84
C GLU A 129 5.54 -15.48 -35.66
N ALA A 130 5.10 -16.63 -35.11
CA ALA A 130 4.28 -16.67 -33.92
C ALA A 130 4.99 -16.03 -32.71
N LEU A 131 6.28 -16.33 -32.52
CA LEU A 131 7.09 -15.70 -31.46
C LEU A 131 7.20 -14.18 -31.63
N LEU A 132 7.38 -13.68 -32.85
CA LEU A 132 7.43 -12.24 -33.13
C LEU A 132 6.09 -11.55 -32.81
N SER A 133 4.98 -12.18 -33.19
CA SER A 133 3.64 -11.69 -32.86
C SER A 133 3.43 -11.65 -31.34
N ASP A 134 3.87 -12.69 -30.62
CA ASP A 134 3.80 -12.77 -29.17
C ASP A 134 4.64 -11.66 -28.50
N LEU A 135 5.86 -11.40 -29.01
CA LEU A 135 6.72 -10.32 -28.53
C LEU A 135 6.12 -8.92 -28.76
N GLU A 136 5.48 -8.71 -29.91
CA GLU A 136 4.79 -7.45 -30.19
C GLU A 136 3.63 -7.22 -29.23
N ALA A 137 2.80 -8.25 -28.99
CA ALA A 137 1.72 -8.17 -28.01
C ALA A 137 2.26 -7.88 -26.60
N PHE A 138 3.34 -8.53 -26.20
CA PHE A 138 3.96 -8.37 -24.89
C PHE A 138 4.62 -7.00 -24.68
N SER A 139 5.03 -6.32 -25.76
CA SER A 139 5.51 -4.93 -25.71
C SER A 139 4.52 -4.00 -25.01
N ASN A 140 3.21 -4.23 -25.16
CA ASN A 140 2.18 -3.44 -24.50
C ASN A 140 2.18 -3.66 -22.98
N THR A 141 2.40 -4.90 -22.52
CA THR A 141 2.56 -5.21 -21.09
C THR A 141 3.78 -4.51 -20.51
N ILE A 142 4.91 -4.49 -21.21
CA ILE A 142 6.12 -3.77 -20.77
C ILE A 142 5.89 -2.26 -20.69
N LYS A 143 5.16 -1.68 -21.65
CA LYS A 143 4.77 -0.25 -21.60
C LYS A 143 3.90 0.04 -20.39
N ALA A 144 2.87 -0.79 -20.15
CA ALA A 144 1.98 -0.64 -19.00
C ALA A 144 2.74 -0.74 -17.67
N LEU A 145 3.63 -1.73 -17.53
CA LEU A 145 4.52 -1.86 -16.36
C LEU A 145 5.39 -0.63 -16.15
N ARG A 146 5.90 -0.02 -17.22
CA ARG A 146 6.74 1.18 -17.14
C ARG A 146 5.95 2.41 -16.70
N GLU A 147 4.73 2.56 -17.21
CA GLU A 147 3.81 3.62 -16.78
C GLU A 147 3.41 3.44 -15.32
N GLN A 148 3.10 2.21 -14.91
CA GLN A 148 2.76 1.88 -13.53
C GLN A 148 3.94 2.13 -12.58
N ALA A 149 5.16 1.75 -12.96
CA ALA A 149 6.37 2.04 -12.20
C ALA A 149 6.61 3.55 -12.04
N ALA A 150 6.37 4.34 -13.09
CA ALA A 150 6.50 5.80 -13.02
C ALA A 150 5.41 6.45 -12.13
N ALA A 151 4.24 5.82 -12.03
CA ALA A 151 3.13 6.28 -11.21
C ALA A 151 3.20 5.78 -9.76
N CYS A 152 4.01 4.74 -9.45
CA CYS A 152 4.19 4.20 -8.11
C CYS A 152 4.87 5.23 -7.20
N ARG A 153 4.10 5.82 -6.27
CA ARG A 153 4.62 6.74 -5.25
C ARG A 153 5.49 6.05 -4.19
N GLN A 154 5.25 4.75 -3.99
CA GLN A 154 5.96 3.93 -3.01
C GLN A 154 7.15 3.24 -3.71
N GLN A 155 8.33 3.87 -3.64
CA GLN A 155 9.54 3.41 -4.33
C GLN A 155 10.19 2.17 -3.68
N GLU A 156 9.77 1.78 -2.48
CA GLU A 156 10.29 0.61 -1.77
C GLU A 156 9.14 -0.23 -1.21
N SER A 157 9.26 -1.56 -1.34
CA SER A 157 8.34 -2.50 -0.70
C SER A 157 8.25 -2.19 0.79
N PRO A 158 7.06 -2.12 1.41
CA PRO A 158 6.95 -1.87 2.84
C PRO A 158 7.80 -2.90 3.59
N VAL A 159 8.92 -2.46 4.16
CA VAL A 159 9.81 -3.35 4.91
C VAL A 159 9.08 -3.72 6.19
N VAL A 160 8.40 -4.86 6.17
CA VAL A 160 7.82 -5.46 7.37
C VAL A 160 8.83 -6.46 7.91
N ASP A 161 9.48 -6.11 9.02
CA ASP A 161 10.03 -7.12 9.92
C ASP A 161 8.87 -8.04 10.35
N VAL A 162 9.12 -9.34 10.26
CA VAL A 162 8.22 -10.48 10.50
C VAL A 162 7.49 -10.48 11.85
N SER A 163 7.76 -9.50 12.72
CA SER A 163 7.27 -9.41 14.08
C SER A 163 6.08 -8.44 14.28
N GLY A 164 5.68 -7.66 13.27
CA GLY A 164 4.64 -6.64 13.41
C GLY A 164 5.03 -5.46 14.32
N LYS A 165 6.34 -5.30 14.58
CA LYS A 165 6.91 -4.19 15.34
C LYS A 165 7.25 -3.03 14.41
N GLU A 166 7.10 -1.80 14.90
CA GLU A 166 7.41 -0.59 14.13
C GLU A 166 8.91 -0.58 13.75
N CYS A 167 9.21 -0.34 12.48
CA CYS A 167 10.57 -0.25 11.97
C CYS A 167 10.91 1.20 11.59
N VAL A 168 12.15 1.60 11.82
CA VAL A 168 12.67 2.94 11.52
C VAL A 168 14.04 2.84 10.85
N VAL A 169 14.40 3.83 10.02
CA VAL A 169 15.70 3.90 9.37
C VAL A 169 16.60 4.90 10.10
N ALA A 170 17.85 4.53 10.36
CA ALA A 170 18.85 5.44 10.93
C ALA A 170 19.21 6.56 9.94
N LEU A 171 18.95 7.82 10.34
CA LEU A 171 19.27 9.00 9.53
C LEU A 171 20.73 9.45 9.65
N TYR A 172 21.42 8.99 10.69
CA TYR A 172 22.80 9.34 11.01
C TYR A 172 23.52 8.11 11.56
N ASP A 173 24.85 8.12 11.41
CA ASP A 173 25.71 7.19 12.13
C ASP A 173 25.64 7.51 13.62
N TYR A 174 25.46 6.50 14.46
CA TYR A 174 25.53 6.61 15.90
C TYR A 174 26.47 5.53 16.44
N ALA A 175 27.54 5.97 17.09
CA ALA A 175 28.46 5.10 17.79
C ALA A 175 28.05 5.02 19.26
N GLU A 176 28.00 3.80 19.80
CA GLU A 176 27.67 3.54 21.20
C GLU A 176 28.57 4.34 22.16
N LYS A 177 27.97 4.91 23.20
CA LYS A 177 28.68 5.65 24.25
C LYS A 177 28.75 4.89 25.57
N SER A 178 28.05 3.75 25.64
CA SER A 178 27.89 2.93 26.83
C SER A 178 27.76 1.45 26.43
N PRO A 179 28.21 0.48 27.25
CA PRO A 179 28.09 -0.96 26.97
C PRO A 179 26.65 -1.50 26.85
N ARG A 180 25.65 -0.66 27.13
CA ARG A 180 24.22 -1.00 27.00
C ARG A 180 23.60 -0.49 25.71
N GLU A 181 24.34 0.28 24.93
CA GLU A 181 23.91 0.83 23.66
C GLU A 181 24.46 -0.01 22.51
N VAL A 182 23.86 0.13 21.33
CA VAL A 182 24.30 -0.53 20.11
C VAL A 182 24.64 0.55 19.10
N SER A 183 25.73 0.35 18.36
CA SER A 183 26.10 1.22 17.25
C SER A 183 25.20 0.98 16.03
N MET A 184 24.88 2.03 15.27
CA MET A 184 24.09 1.99 14.04
C MET A 184 24.72 2.89 12.98
N LYS A 185 24.57 2.52 11.72
CA LYS A 185 24.99 3.33 10.57
C LYS A 185 23.79 3.97 9.89
N ARG A 186 24.01 5.12 9.25
CA ARG A 186 23.03 5.73 8.36
C ARG A 186 22.57 4.71 7.33
N GLY A 187 21.26 4.53 7.24
CA GLY A 187 20.61 3.58 6.35
C GLY A 187 20.25 2.24 7.00
N ASP A 188 20.72 1.96 8.22
CA ASP A 188 20.33 0.73 8.93
C ASP A 188 18.83 0.76 9.26
N VAL A 189 18.14 -0.37 9.03
CA VAL A 189 16.75 -0.58 9.41
C VAL A 189 16.70 -1.19 10.80
N LEU A 190 16.00 -0.53 11.72
CA LEU A 190 15.94 -0.87 13.14
C LEU A 190 14.50 -1.12 13.59
N THR A 191 14.31 -2.10 14.48
CA THR A 191 13.00 -2.41 15.06
C THR A 191 12.82 -1.68 16.40
N LEU A 192 11.75 -0.89 16.53
CA LEU A 192 11.38 -0.23 17.79
C LEU A 192 10.79 -1.26 18.76
N LEU A 193 11.39 -1.36 19.95
CA LEU A 193 11.01 -2.35 20.96
C LEU A 193 10.01 -1.83 22.01
N ASN A 194 9.81 -0.51 22.13
CA ASN A 194 8.81 0.08 23.03
C ASN A 194 8.57 1.58 22.72
N SER A 195 7.39 1.92 22.18
CA SER A 195 7.00 3.31 21.87
C SER A 195 6.33 4.03 23.06
N ASN A 196 6.24 3.39 24.23
CA ASN A 196 5.49 3.87 25.40
C ASN A 196 6.32 4.57 26.50
N ASN A 197 7.58 4.91 26.26
CA ASN A 197 8.33 5.76 27.20
C ASN A 197 8.21 7.24 26.78
N LYS A 198 7.06 7.84 27.13
CA LYS A 198 6.97 9.27 27.45
C LYS A 198 6.65 9.42 28.93
#